data_AF-A0A0Q6ST31-F1
#
_entry.id   AF-A0A0Q6ST31-F1
#
_cell.length_a   1.000
_cell.length_b   1.000
_cell.length_c   1.000
_cell.angle_alpha   90.00
_cell.angle_beta   90.00
_cell.angle_gamma   90.00
#
_symmetry.space_group_name_H-M   'P 1'
#
loop_
_entity.id
_entity.type
_entity.pdbx_description
1 polymer ?
#
loop_
_entity_poly.entity_id
_entity_poly.type
_entity_poly.pdbx_seq_one_letter_code
_entity_poly.pdbx_strand_id
1 'polypeptide(L)'
;MVDHPHVLHSWREAQEQITTILARLNRDPALLLAAMANPLAALRDIGFDVAAEVRQEFEDRIRFGEQAARRLAELRDTLRAAGLPLPPEDEAEAKAEAEADLRTHLATLAGVPGDAADDVDALLEQCRGRHPHIDALIEYRTIQHSRPPFARADVYERIRRGETGPMPLTRVRARLHGAN
;
A
#
# COMPACT_ATOMS: atom_id res chain seq x y z
N MET A 1 -3.30 19.13 -27.49
CA MET A 1 -2.28 19.45 -26.48
C MET A 1 -2.24 18.26 -25.55
N VAL A 2 -1.14 17.52 -25.49
CA VAL A 2 -0.99 16.44 -24.52
C VAL A 2 -0.69 17.14 -23.20
N ASP A 3 -1.73 17.41 -22.40
CA ASP A 3 -1.53 17.86 -21.03
C ASP A 3 -0.73 16.76 -20.33
N HIS A 4 0.52 17.08 -19.99
CA HIS A 4 1.34 16.18 -19.22
C HIS A 4 0.72 16.08 -17.82
N PRO A 5 0.69 14.88 -17.22
CA PRO A 5 0.14 14.73 -15.88
C PRO A 5 0.92 15.62 -14.91
N HIS A 6 0.20 16.25 -13.97
CA HIS A 6 0.84 16.96 -12.88
C HIS A 6 1.42 15.95 -11.90
N VAL A 7 2.76 15.88 -11.84
CA VAL A 7 3.47 14.93 -10.99
C VAL A 7 3.59 15.49 -9.58
N LEU A 8 3.05 14.75 -8.62
CA LEU A 8 3.10 15.07 -7.19
C LEU A 8 4.40 14.52 -6.60
N HIS A 9 5.21 15.40 -6.03
CA HIS A 9 6.50 15.09 -5.41
C HIS A 9 6.43 15.07 -3.88
N SER A 10 5.29 15.41 -3.28
CA SER A 10 5.11 15.33 -1.83
C SER A 10 3.64 15.24 -1.43
N TRP A 11 3.38 14.73 -0.22
CA TRP A 11 2.04 14.74 0.35
C TRP A 11 1.46 16.16 0.48
N ARG A 12 2.30 17.14 0.81
CA ARG A 12 1.90 18.54 0.91
C ARG A 12 1.37 19.07 -0.41
N GLU A 13 2.05 18.77 -1.52
CA GLU A 13 1.61 19.16 -2.86
C GLU A 13 0.24 18.53 -3.20
N ALA A 14 0.02 17.26 -2.82
CA ALA A 14 -1.30 16.64 -2.98
C ALA A 14 -2.38 17.34 -2.15
N GLN A 15 -2.06 17.78 -0.92
CA GLN A 15 -2.98 18.57 -0.09
C GLN A 15 -3.28 19.94 -0.71
N GLU A 16 -2.31 20.58 -1.35
CA GLU A 16 -2.51 21.85 -2.07
C GLU A 16 -3.43 21.65 -3.29
N GLN A 17 -3.40 20.47 -3.91
CA GLN A 17 -4.24 20.10 -5.05
C GLN A 17 -5.57 19.42 -4.69
N ILE A 18 -5.86 19.20 -3.40
CA ILE A 18 -6.95 18.33 -2.97
C ILE A 18 -8.33 18.78 -3.48
N THR A 19 -8.57 20.08 -3.55
CA THR A 19 -9.83 20.64 -4.05
C THR A 19 -10.00 20.37 -5.55
N THR A 20 -8.93 20.51 -6.33
CA THR A 20 -8.88 20.17 -7.76
C THR A 20 -9.09 18.68 -7.97
N ILE A 21 -8.39 17.83 -7.20
CA ILE A 21 -8.50 16.37 -7.26
C ILE A 21 -9.94 15.95 -6.98
N LEU A 22 -10.53 16.41 -5.88
CA LEU A 22 -11.91 16.08 -5.51
C LEU A 22 -12.93 16.61 -6.52
N ALA A 23 -12.72 17.80 -7.08
CA ALA A 23 -13.60 18.33 -8.13
C ALA A 23 -13.57 17.45 -9.38
N ARG A 24 -12.39 16.94 -9.79
CA ARG A 24 -12.27 16.04 -10.95
C ARG A 24 -12.86 14.67 -10.68
N LEU A 25 -12.56 14.05 -9.52
CA LEU A 25 -13.14 12.75 -9.15
C LEU A 25 -14.67 12.79 -9.07
N ASN A 26 -15.24 13.85 -8.49
CA ASN A 26 -16.70 13.98 -8.35
C ASN A 26 -17.46 14.23 -9.66
N ARG A 27 -16.77 14.50 -10.79
CA ARG A 27 -17.42 14.63 -12.11
C ARG A 27 -17.84 13.29 -12.71
N ASP A 28 -17.20 12.20 -12.29
CA ASP A 28 -17.44 10.85 -12.80
C ASP A 28 -17.67 9.87 -11.63
N PRO A 29 -18.93 9.50 -11.34
CA PRO A 29 -19.25 8.55 -10.28
C PRO A 29 -18.60 7.17 -10.44
N ALA A 30 -18.37 6.71 -11.68
CA ALA A 30 -17.74 5.41 -11.94
C ALA A 30 -16.24 5.47 -11.62
N LEU A 31 -15.59 6.58 -11.98
CA LEU A 31 -14.19 6.84 -11.59
C LEU A 31 -14.05 6.94 -10.07
N LEU A 32 -14.99 7.60 -9.39
CA LEU A 32 -14.95 7.70 -7.93
C LEU A 32 -15.13 6.35 -7.24
N LEU A 33 -15.97 5.46 -7.78
CA LEU A 33 -16.07 4.08 -7.30
C LEU A 33 -14.75 3.32 -7.52
N ALA A 34 -14.14 3.46 -8.70
CA ALA A 34 -12.84 2.86 -8.99
C ALA A 34 -11.72 3.41 -8.09
N ALA A 35 -11.77 4.70 -7.74
CA ALA A 35 -10.85 5.34 -6.81
C ALA A 35 -10.88 4.71 -5.41
N MET A 36 -12.01 4.16 -4.97
CA MET A 36 -12.07 3.44 -3.69
C MET A 36 -11.24 2.14 -3.69
N ALA A 37 -11.04 1.54 -4.87
CA ALA A 37 -10.26 0.32 -5.03
C ALA A 37 -8.78 0.62 -5.30
N ASN A 38 -8.49 1.66 -6.09
CA ASN A 38 -7.13 2.11 -6.33
C ASN A 38 -7.07 3.64 -6.53
N PRO A 39 -6.81 4.41 -5.47
CA PRO A 39 -6.71 5.86 -5.51
C PRO A 39 -5.59 6.37 -6.43
N LEU A 40 -4.44 5.68 -6.47
CA LEU A 40 -3.30 6.08 -7.31
C LEU A 40 -3.60 5.91 -8.80
N ALA A 41 -4.31 4.85 -9.18
CA ALA A 41 -4.78 4.69 -10.56
C ALA A 41 -5.79 5.79 -10.93
N ALA A 42 -6.72 6.11 -10.04
CA ALA A 42 -7.69 7.18 -10.27
C ALA A 42 -7.06 8.58 -10.38
N LEU A 43 -5.96 8.86 -9.67
CA LEU A 43 -5.20 10.10 -9.84
C LEU A 43 -4.67 10.23 -11.28
N ARG A 44 -4.14 9.14 -11.86
CA ARG A 44 -3.65 9.13 -13.25
C ARG A 44 -4.76 9.44 -14.25
N ASP A 45 -5.94 8.85 -14.05
CA ASP A 45 -7.13 9.10 -14.88
C ASP A 45 -7.58 10.58 -14.86
N ILE A 46 -7.34 11.30 -13.76
CA ILE A 46 -7.66 12.73 -13.65
C ILE A 46 -6.47 13.65 -13.94
N GLY A 47 -5.37 13.13 -14.51
CA GLY A 47 -4.21 13.90 -14.93
C GLY A 47 -3.22 14.25 -13.82
N PHE A 48 -3.16 13.45 -12.76
CA PHE A 48 -2.14 13.53 -11.70
C PHE A 48 -1.32 12.24 -11.66
N ASP A 49 -0.02 12.33 -11.44
CA ASP A 49 0.80 11.16 -11.14
C ASP A 49 1.56 11.38 -9.83
N VAL A 50 2.13 10.31 -9.27
CA VAL A 50 2.96 10.37 -8.06
C VAL A 50 4.37 9.96 -8.43
N ALA A 51 5.33 10.83 -8.09
CA ALA A 51 6.74 10.58 -8.35
C ALA A 51 7.19 9.27 -7.68
N ALA A 52 8.08 8.52 -8.33
CA ALA A 52 8.48 7.19 -7.90
C ALA A 52 9.06 7.19 -6.48
N GLU A 53 9.76 8.26 -6.11
CA GLU A 53 10.48 8.37 -4.83
C GLU A 53 9.52 8.52 -3.63
N VAL A 54 8.31 9.05 -3.85
CA VAL A 54 7.31 9.27 -2.80
C VAL A 54 6.09 8.36 -2.92
N ARG A 55 6.07 7.47 -3.92
CA ARG A 55 4.95 6.55 -4.18
C ARG A 55 4.60 5.71 -2.96
N GLN A 56 5.60 5.13 -2.30
CA GLN A 56 5.38 4.30 -1.12
C GLN A 56 4.83 5.12 0.07
N GLU A 57 5.28 6.37 0.25
CA GLU A 57 4.72 7.26 1.28
C GLU A 57 3.25 7.57 1.02
N PHE A 58 2.89 7.84 -0.25
CA PHE A 58 1.51 8.09 -0.65
C PHE A 58 0.63 6.88 -0.39
N GLU A 59 1.08 5.70 -0.81
CA GLU A 59 0.34 4.46 -0.57
C GLU A 59 0.12 4.24 0.92
N ASP A 60 1.17 4.33 1.75
CA ASP A 60 1.08 4.13 3.19
C ASP A 60 0.11 5.13 3.84
N ARG A 61 0.18 6.41 3.46
CA ARG A 61 -0.69 7.45 4.03
C ARG A 61 -2.14 7.26 3.64
N ILE A 62 -2.42 6.85 2.41
CA ILE A 62 -3.78 6.59 1.94
C ILE A 62 -4.32 5.30 2.57
N ARG A 63 -3.51 4.23 2.60
CA ARG A 63 -3.92 2.94 3.16
C ARG A 63 -4.09 3.02 4.65
N PHE A 64 -3.11 3.51 5.41
CA PHE A 64 -3.03 3.36 6.86
C PHE A 64 -3.27 4.66 7.65
N GLY A 65 -3.12 5.82 7.01
CA GLY A 65 -3.15 7.13 7.66
C GLY A 65 -1.77 7.55 8.18
N GLU A 66 -1.66 8.81 8.62
CA GLU A 66 -0.37 9.46 8.89
C GLU A 66 0.49 8.77 9.95
N GLN A 67 -0.09 8.43 11.11
CA GLN A 67 0.67 7.86 12.23
C GLN A 67 1.24 6.48 11.87
N ALA A 68 0.40 5.62 11.27
CA ALA A 68 0.79 4.28 10.86
C ALA A 68 1.79 4.32 9.69
N ALA A 69 1.60 5.22 8.72
CA ALA A 69 2.55 5.42 7.62
C ALA A 69 3.93 5.84 8.11
N ARG A 70 3.99 6.79 9.06
CA ARG A 70 5.24 7.19 9.70
C ARG A 70 5.89 6.01 10.42
N ARG A 71 5.11 5.23 11.16
CA ARG A 71 5.62 4.05 11.88
C ARG A 71 6.16 3.00 10.91
N LEU A 72 5.48 2.75 9.80
CA LEU A 72 5.96 1.86 8.73
C LEU A 72 7.28 2.31 8.15
N ALA A 73 7.47 3.61 7.89
CA ALA A 73 8.74 4.14 7.41
C ALA A 73 9.88 3.90 8.41
N GLU A 74 9.66 4.19 9.70
CA GLU A 74 10.63 3.95 10.77
C GLU A 74 11.00 2.46 10.90
N LEU A 75 10.01 1.57 10.80
CA LEU A 75 10.21 0.12 10.82
C LEU A 75 10.99 -0.37 9.60
N ARG A 76 10.66 0.13 8.39
CA ARG A 76 11.40 -0.22 7.16
C ARG A 76 12.86 0.17 7.26
N ASP A 77 13.17 1.37 7.76
CA ASP A 77 14.55 1.82 7.93
C ASP A 77 15.30 0.97 8.96
N THR A 78 14.64 0.64 10.08
CA THR A 78 15.20 -0.25 11.11
C THR A 78 15.53 -1.64 10.56
N LEU A 79 14.60 -2.24 9.81
CA LEU A 79 14.74 -3.59 9.26
C LEU A 79 15.78 -3.64 8.13
N ARG A 80 15.83 -2.61 7.26
CA ARG A 80 16.88 -2.48 6.23
C ARG A 80 18.27 -2.33 6.85
N ALA A 81 18.41 -1.51 7.89
CA ALA A 81 19.68 -1.32 8.58
C ALA A 81 20.17 -2.63 9.24
N ALA A 82 19.24 -3.51 9.63
CA ALA A 82 19.52 -4.85 10.13
C ALA A 82 19.81 -5.89 9.03
N GLY A 83 19.72 -5.52 7.75
CA GLY A 83 19.92 -6.43 6.62
C GLY A 83 18.80 -7.46 6.45
N LEU A 84 17.61 -7.23 7.02
CA LEU A 84 16.47 -8.12 6.85
C LEU A 84 15.83 -7.90 5.47
N PRO A 85 15.53 -8.97 4.71
CA PRO A 85 14.87 -8.85 3.41
C PRO A 85 13.46 -8.29 3.62
N LEU A 86 13.20 -7.13 3.03
CA LEU A 86 11.85 -6.58 2.92
C LEU A 86 11.39 -6.72 1.47
N PRO A 87 10.23 -7.34 1.20
CA PRO A 87 9.73 -7.47 -0.15
C PRO A 87 9.47 -6.10 -0.78
N PRO A 88 9.88 -5.87 -2.05
CA PRO A 88 9.36 -4.74 -2.81
C PRO A 88 7.85 -4.92 -3.02
N GLU A 89 7.07 -3.85 -2.86
CA GLU A 89 5.60 -3.94 -2.90
C GLU A 89 5.03 -4.06 -4.33
N ASP A 90 5.76 -3.54 -5.31
CA ASP A 90 5.27 -3.36 -6.69
C ASP A 90 5.53 -4.58 -7.60
N GLU A 91 6.38 -5.51 -7.18
CA GLU A 91 6.81 -6.64 -8.01
C GLU A 91 6.45 -7.98 -7.35
N ALA A 92 5.42 -8.64 -7.87
CA ALA A 92 4.88 -9.87 -7.28
C ALA A 92 5.91 -11.00 -7.17
N GLU A 93 6.80 -11.12 -8.17
CA GLU A 93 7.87 -12.12 -8.19
C GLU A 93 8.93 -11.81 -7.13
N ALA A 94 9.43 -10.58 -7.09
CA ALA A 94 10.41 -10.14 -6.09
C ALA A 94 9.83 -10.15 -4.66
N LYS A 95 8.53 -9.90 -4.50
CA LYS A 95 7.81 -10.10 -3.24
C LYS A 95 7.82 -11.55 -2.80
N ALA A 96 7.50 -12.48 -3.71
CA ALA A 96 7.50 -13.91 -3.42
C ALA A 96 8.90 -14.42 -3.06
N GLU A 97 9.93 -13.94 -3.76
CA GLU A 97 11.34 -14.25 -3.48
C GLU A 97 11.76 -13.74 -2.10
N ALA A 98 11.51 -12.47 -1.79
CA ALA A 98 11.83 -11.91 -0.47
C ALA A 98 11.06 -12.58 0.67
N GLU A 99 9.82 -13.01 0.43
CA GLU A 99 9.04 -13.79 1.41
C GLU A 99 9.61 -15.21 1.59
N ALA A 100 10.13 -15.84 0.54
CA ALA A 100 10.86 -17.10 0.64
C ALA A 100 12.16 -16.95 1.43
N ASP A 101 12.96 -15.93 1.13
CA ASP A 101 14.20 -15.63 1.85
C ASP A 101 13.94 -15.37 3.34
N LEU A 102 12.90 -14.58 3.65
CA LEU A 102 12.51 -14.33 5.03
C LEU A 102 12.09 -15.62 5.74
N ARG A 103 11.30 -16.47 5.08
CA ARG A 103 10.90 -17.78 5.64
C ARG A 103 12.11 -18.64 5.98
N THR A 104 13.07 -18.75 5.06
CA THR A 104 14.32 -19.49 5.29
C THR A 104 15.13 -18.92 6.45
N HIS A 105 15.25 -17.59 6.53
CA HIS A 105 15.92 -16.92 7.64
C HIS A 105 15.26 -17.23 9.00
N LEU A 106 13.93 -17.14 9.07
CA LEU A 106 13.17 -17.40 10.30
C LEU A 106 13.21 -18.86 10.71
N ALA A 107 13.11 -19.80 9.76
CA ALA A 107 13.22 -21.23 10.06
C ALA A 107 14.58 -21.57 10.67
N THR A 108 15.65 -20.96 10.13
CA THR A 108 17.02 -21.08 10.67
C THR A 108 17.11 -20.54 12.10
N LEU A 109 16.54 -19.35 12.35
CA LEU A 109 16.49 -18.77 13.70
C LEU A 109 15.67 -19.60 14.68
N ALA A 110 14.55 -20.16 14.23
CA ALA A 110 13.65 -20.99 15.03
C ALA A 110 14.25 -22.37 15.33
N GLY A 111 15.18 -22.87 14.49
CA GLY A 111 15.73 -24.22 14.60
C GLY A 111 14.79 -25.30 14.05
N VAL A 112 13.92 -24.92 13.11
CA VAL A 112 12.97 -25.82 12.44
C VAL A 112 13.37 -26.01 10.97
N PRO A 113 13.11 -27.17 10.36
CA PRO A 113 13.31 -27.35 8.93
C PRO A 113 12.46 -26.35 8.13
N GLY A 114 13.06 -25.70 7.13
CA GLY A 114 12.46 -24.60 6.35
C GLY A 114 11.16 -24.93 5.63
N ASP A 115 10.88 -26.22 5.46
CA ASP A 115 9.74 -26.75 4.72
C ASP A 115 8.53 -27.03 5.64
N ALA A 116 8.70 -26.96 6.97
CA ALA A 116 7.67 -27.36 7.93
C ALA A 116 6.75 -26.22 8.39
N ALA A 117 7.02 -24.98 7.98
CA ALA A 117 6.23 -23.82 8.38
C ALA A 117 5.82 -22.99 7.15
N ASP A 118 4.64 -23.32 6.63
CA ASP A 118 4.02 -22.58 5.52
C ASP A 118 3.67 -21.14 5.93
N ASP A 119 3.54 -20.87 7.23
CA ASP A 119 3.12 -19.58 7.78
C ASP A 119 4.30 -18.80 8.40
N VAL A 120 4.66 -17.69 7.73
CA VAL A 120 5.70 -16.74 8.18
C VAL A 120 5.31 -16.06 9.49
N ASP A 121 4.02 -15.77 9.71
CA ASP A 121 3.57 -15.08 10.92
C ASP A 121 3.70 -16.01 12.13
N ALA A 122 3.38 -17.29 11.97
CA ALA A 122 3.61 -18.30 13.01
C ALA A 122 5.11 -18.48 13.33
N LEU A 123 5.99 -18.44 12.33
CA LEU A 123 7.45 -18.48 12.54
C LEU A 123 7.97 -17.27 13.30
N LEU A 124 7.45 -16.08 13.00
CA LEU A 124 7.85 -14.85 13.68
C LEU A 124 7.52 -14.90 15.17
N GLU A 125 6.33 -15.39 15.52
CA GLU A 125 5.91 -15.56 16.91
C GLU A 125 6.84 -16.54 17.66
N GLN A 126 7.29 -17.63 17.02
CA GLN A 126 8.27 -18.56 17.60
C GLN A 126 9.67 -17.96 17.75
N CYS A 127 10.00 -16.97 16.92
CA CYS A 127 11.27 -16.26 16.96
C CYS A 127 11.27 -15.07 17.93
N ARG A 128 10.13 -14.75 18.57
CA ARG A 128 10.02 -13.61 19.49
C ARG A 128 11.07 -13.70 20.60
N GLY A 129 11.79 -12.60 20.83
CA GLY A 129 12.87 -12.52 21.81
C GLY A 129 14.17 -13.25 21.44
N ARG A 130 14.23 -13.96 20.31
CA ARG A 130 15.45 -14.67 19.85
C ARG A 130 16.36 -13.82 18.98
N HIS A 131 15.86 -12.71 18.42
CA HIS A 131 16.65 -11.79 17.61
C HIS A 131 16.14 -10.33 17.80
N PRO A 132 17.05 -9.32 17.86
CA PRO A 132 16.71 -7.94 18.25
C PRO A 132 15.65 -7.24 17.40
N HIS A 133 15.43 -7.72 16.17
CA HIS A 133 14.55 -7.07 15.19
C HIS A 133 13.26 -7.86 14.89
N ILE A 134 13.02 -8.99 15.56
CA ILE A 134 11.81 -9.79 15.32
C ILE A 134 10.55 -9.03 15.73
N ASP A 135 10.58 -8.33 16.87
CA ASP A 135 9.42 -7.55 17.32
C ASP A 135 9.08 -6.42 16.33
N ALA A 136 10.11 -5.77 15.76
CA ALA A 136 9.92 -4.76 14.71
C ALA A 136 9.32 -5.37 13.43
N LEU A 137 9.70 -6.60 13.06
CA LEU A 137 9.17 -7.28 11.89
C LEU A 137 7.72 -7.75 12.11
N ILE A 138 7.39 -8.22 13.32
CA ILE A 138 6.01 -8.55 13.72
C ILE A 138 5.13 -7.31 13.65
N GLU A 139 5.59 -6.18 14.20
CA GLU A 139 4.85 -4.92 14.16
C GLU A 139 4.63 -4.44 12.72
N TYR A 140 5.69 -4.48 11.90
CA TYR A 140 5.63 -4.10 10.48
C TYR A 140 4.55 -4.89 9.73
N ARG A 141 4.55 -6.22 9.88
CA ARG A 141 3.57 -7.10 9.23
C ARG A 141 2.17 -6.92 9.77
N THR A 142 2.04 -6.68 11.08
CA THR A 142 0.75 -6.39 11.71
C THR A 142 0.10 -5.15 11.08
N ILE A 143 0.86 -4.06 10.91
CA ILE A 143 0.34 -2.86 10.26
C ILE A 143 0.03 -3.15 8.79
N GLN A 144 0.96 -3.76 8.06
CA GLN A 144 0.78 -4.07 6.63
C GLN A 144 -0.45 -4.93 6.34
N HIS A 145 -0.73 -5.93 7.17
CA HIS A 145 -1.88 -6.83 7.02
C HIS A 145 -3.19 -6.25 7.58
N SER A 146 -3.13 -5.15 8.34
CA SER A 146 -4.33 -4.52 8.90
C SER A 146 -5.27 -3.96 7.83
N ARG A 147 -4.74 -3.64 6.63
CA ARG A 147 -5.52 -3.14 5.49
C ARG A 147 -4.98 -3.72 4.18
N PRO A 148 -5.86 -4.22 3.29
CA PRO A 148 -5.43 -4.81 2.04
C PRO A 148 -4.68 -3.80 1.15
N PRO A 149 -3.82 -4.27 0.23
CA PRO A 149 -3.24 -3.43 -0.81
C PRO A 149 -4.30 -2.89 -1.76
N PHE A 150 -3.94 -1.88 -2.55
CA PHE A 150 -4.83 -1.41 -3.61
C PHE A 150 -5.10 -2.50 -4.64
N ALA A 151 -6.28 -2.40 -5.25
CA ALA A 151 -6.67 -3.30 -6.32
C ALA A 151 -5.68 -3.22 -7.50
N ARG A 152 -5.37 -4.37 -8.09
CA ARG A 152 -4.55 -4.47 -9.30
C ARG A 152 -5.21 -3.72 -10.47
N ALA A 153 -4.40 -3.36 -11.46
CA ALA A 153 -4.84 -2.57 -12.62
C ALA A 153 -6.04 -3.20 -13.35
N ASP A 154 -6.06 -4.52 -13.53
CA ASP A 154 -7.17 -5.24 -14.17
C ASP A 154 -8.47 -5.13 -13.37
N VAL A 155 -8.40 -5.22 -12.04
CA VAL A 155 -9.56 -5.08 -11.15
C VAL A 155 -10.06 -3.63 -11.16
N TYR A 156 -9.14 -2.66 -11.11
CA TYR A 156 -9.46 -1.24 -11.22
C TYR A 156 -10.19 -0.93 -12.54
N GLU A 157 -9.66 -1.38 -13.67
CA GLU A 157 -10.24 -1.18 -15.00
C GLU A 157 -11.65 -1.79 -15.12
N ARG A 158 -11.85 -2.99 -14.57
CA ARG A 158 -13.18 -3.62 -14.53
C ARG A 158 -14.18 -2.78 -13.75
N ILE A 159 -13.80 -2.24 -12.58
CA ILE A 159 -14.67 -1.35 -11.78
C ILE A 159 -14.94 -0.07 -12.59
N ARG A 160 -13.91 0.52 -13.18
CA ARG A 160 -13.98 1.75 -13.97
C ARG A 160 -14.96 1.66 -15.15
N ARG A 161 -15.04 0.48 -15.78
CA ARG A 161 -15.94 0.16 -16.90
C ARG A 161 -17.34 -0.29 -16.47
N GLY A 162 -17.57 -0.48 -15.17
CA GLY A 162 -18.84 -0.99 -14.65
C GLY A 162 -19.04 -2.50 -14.85
N GLU A 163 -17.98 -3.25 -15.13
CA GLU A 163 -17.98 -4.69 -15.42
C GLU A 163 -17.99 -5.57 -14.15
N THR A 164 -18.36 -5.00 -13.00
CA THR A 164 -18.26 -5.67 -11.70
C THR A 164 -19.54 -6.34 -11.22
N GLY A 165 -20.55 -6.45 -12.08
CA GLY A 165 -21.88 -6.89 -11.66
C GLY A 165 -22.57 -5.85 -10.76
N PRO A 166 -23.74 -6.17 -10.18
CA PRO A 166 -24.47 -5.23 -9.32
C PRO A 166 -23.67 -4.92 -8.06
N MET A 167 -23.08 -3.72 -8.00
CA MET A 167 -22.47 -3.16 -6.80
C MET A 167 -23.57 -2.59 -5.88
N PRO A 168 -23.55 -2.86 -4.56
CA PRO A 168 -24.50 -2.26 -3.63
C PRO A 168 -24.34 -0.73 -3.54
N LEU A 169 -23.16 -0.22 -3.88
CA LEU A 169 -22.86 1.21 -3.94
C LEU A 169 -23.09 1.74 -5.35
N THR A 170 -24.11 2.58 -5.52
CA THR A 170 -24.49 3.17 -6.82
C THR A 170 -24.20 4.66 -6.93
N ARG A 171 -23.99 5.35 -5.80
CA ARG A 171 -23.65 6.78 -5.74
C ARG A 171 -22.65 7.03 -4.62
N VAL A 172 -21.44 7.42 -5.00
CA VAL A 172 -20.38 7.84 -4.07
C VAL A 172 -20.12 9.32 -4.31
N ARG A 173 -19.74 10.06 -3.26
CA ARG A 173 -19.24 11.43 -3.38
C ARG A 173 -18.13 11.65 -2.36
N ALA A 174 -16.99 12.14 -2.81
CA ALA A 174 -15.89 12.49 -1.93
C ALA A 174 -16.01 13.95 -1.48
N ARG A 175 -15.72 14.20 -0.21
CA ARG A 175 -15.72 15.53 0.41
C ARG A 175 -14.53 15.62 1.34
N LEU A 176 -13.96 16.81 1.46
CA LEU A 176 -13.04 17.11 2.55
C LEU A 176 -13.80 17.11 3.86
N HIS A 177 -13.30 16.36 4.83
CA HIS A 177 -13.78 16.44 6.20
C HIS A 177 -13.14 17.68 6.84
N GLY A 178 -13.95 18.62 7.35
CA GLY A 178 -13.48 19.87 7.95
C GLY A 178 -13.47 21.10 7.02
N ALA A 179 -13.98 21.00 5.79
CA ALA A 179 -14.32 22.15 4.96
C ALA A 179 -15.83 22.43 5.10
N ASN A 180 -16.16 23.23 6.13
CA ASN A 180 -17.49 23.55 6.69
C ASN A 180 -18.16 22.42 7.49
#